data_AF-A0A3A8QLU1-F1
#
_entry.id   AF-A0A3A8QLU1-F1
#
_cell.length_a   1.000
_cell.length_b   1.000
_cell.length_c   1.000
_cell.angle_alpha   90.00
_cell.angle_beta   90.00
_cell.angle_gamma   90.00
#
_symmetry.space_group_name_H-M   'P 1'
#
loop_
_entity.id
_entity.type
_entity.pdbx_description
1 polymer ?
#
loop_
_entity_poly.entity_id
_entity_poly.type
_entity_poly.pdbx_seq_one_letter_code
_entity_poly.pdbx_strand_id
1 'polypeptide(L)'
;MTPRYDVTRDGATVLTFTSEPGIIQSTARPAPGMKPLTHPFLNARALDARHEHQLGTLLRASTSADDFIRRLREAGYEVRRETSAR
;
A
#
# COMPACT_ATOMS: atom_id res chain seq x y z
N MET A 1 1.51 16.21 9.28
CA MET A 1 0.67 15.00 9.14
C MET A 1 0.93 14.44 7.75
N THR A 2 1.51 13.26 7.65
CA THR A 2 1.69 12.56 6.37
C THR A 2 0.31 12.17 5.84
N PRO A 3 -0.02 12.48 4.57
CA PRO A 3 -1.32 12.09 4.03
C PRO A 3 -1.45 10.57 3.97
N ARG A 4 -2.65 10.09 4.30
CA ARG A 4 -3.06 8.70 4.10
C ARG A 4 -3.72 8.56 2.73
N TYR A 5 -3.50 7.42 2.10
CA TYR A 5 -4.07 7.05 0.83
C TYR A 5 -4.82 5.73 0.95
N ASP A 6 -6.00 5.69 0.36
CA ASP A 6 -6.80 4.48 0.20
C ASP A 6 -6.74 4.04 -1.26
N VAL A 7 -6.48 2.75 -1.46
CA VAL A 7 -6.41 2.10 -2.76
C VAL A 7 -7.59 1.16 -2.89
N THR A 8 -8.43 1.41 -3.89
CA THR A 8 -9.65 0.65 -4.14
C THR A 8 -9.58 -0.10 -5.47
N ARG A 9 -10.21 -1.29 -5.50
CA ARG A 9 -10.43 -2.08 -6.71
C ARG A 9 -11.78 -2.79 -6.57
N ASP A 10 -12.56 -2.79 -7.64
CA ASP A 10 -13.87 -3.47 -7.70
C ASP A 10 -14.81 -3.08 -6.53
N GLY A 11 -14.74 -1.82 -6.09
CA GLY A 11 -15.57 -1.26 -5.01
C GLY A 11 -15.06 -1.54 -3.58
N ALA A 12 -13.95 -2.24 -3.40
CA ALA A 12 -13.38 -2.54 -2.09
C ALA A 12 -12.01 -1.88 -1.87
N THR A 13 -11.71 -1.44 -0.65
CA THR A 13 -10.37 -0.97 -0.28
C THR A 13 -9.44 -2.17 -0.07
N VAL A 14 -8.38 -2.25 -0.86
CA VAL A 14 -7.45 -3.39 -0.89
C VAL A 14 -6.12 -3.07 -0.21
N LEU A 15 -5.78 -1.78 -0.08
CA LEU A 15 -4.55 -1.30 0.53
C LEU A 15 -4.77 0.11 1.09
N THR A 16 -4.17 0.39 2.25
CA THR A 16 -4.06 1.75 2.78
C THR A 16 -2.60 2.05 3.10
N PHE A 17 -2.12 3.25 2.81
CA PHE A 17 -0.72 3.61 3.09
C PHE A 17 -0.49 5.09 3.36
N THR A 18 0.65 5.41 3.97
CA THR A 18 1.21 6.77 4.07
C THR A 18 2.54 6.84 3.33
N SER A 19 2.85 8.03 2.80
CA SER A 19 4.09 8.30 2.05
C SER A 19 5.27 8.60 2.98
N GLU A 20 5.56 7.70 3.92
CA GLU A 20 6.68 7.80 4.85
C GLU A 20 7.33 6.42 5.06
N PRO A 21 8.62 6.34 5.40
CA PRO A 21 9.25 5.06 5.72
C PRO A 21 8.52 4.35 6.85
N GLY A 22 8.28 3.04 6.72
CA GLY A 22 7.56 2.29 7.74
C GLY A 22 7.41 0.82 7.43
N ILE A 23 6.36 0.22 7.99
CA ILE A 23 6.12 -1.23 7.91
C ILE A 23 5.11 -1.50 6.81
N ILE A 24 5.33 -2.57 6.05
CA ILE A 24 4.35 -3.15 5.14
C ILE A 24 3.68 -4.32 5.88
N GLN A 25 2.45 -4.09 6.31
CA GLN A 25 1.61 -5.11 6.92
C GLN A 25 0.87 -5.87 5.83
N SER A 26 1.18 -7.16 5.71
CA SER A 26 0.45 -8.11 4.88
C SER A 26 -0.73 -8.71 5.66
N THR A 27 -1.78 -9.08 4.94
CA THR A 27 -2.91 -9.91 5.38
C THR A 27 -2.48 -11.35 5.71
N ALA A 28 -1.41 -11.85 5.09
CA ALA A 28 -0.86 -13.15 5.41
C ALA A 28 -0.29 -13.13 6.83
N ARG A 29 -0.66 -14.12 7.64
CA ARG A 29 -0.10 -14.26 8.99
C ARG A 29 1.41 -14.52 8.86
N PRO A 30 2.28 -13.63 9.37
CA PRO A 30 3.71 -13.88 9.34
C PRO A 30 4.01 -15.14 10.16
N ALA A 31 4.94 -15.95 9.67
CA ALA A 31 5.42 -17.10 10.43
C ALA A 31 6.03 -16.63 11.77
N PRO A 32 5.92 -17.42 12.86
CA PRO A 32 6.54 -17.07 14.13
C PRO A 32 8.04 -16.75 13.96
N GLY A 33 8.48 -15.61 14.49
CA GLY A 33 9.87 -15.13 14.40
C GLY A 33 10.21 -14.32 13.13
N MET A 34 9.29 -14.17 12.18
CA MET A 34 9.52 -13.32 11.01
C MET A 34 9.50 -11.83 11.41
N LYS A 35 10.52 -11.07 11.00
CA LYS A 35 10.57 -9.62 11.22
C LYS A 35 9.58 -8.91 10.29
N PRO A 36 8.93 -7.82 10.74
CA PRO A 36 8.08 -7.00 9.86
C PRO A 36 8.87 -6.50 8.65
N LEU A 37 8.24 -6.53 7.47
CA LEU A 37 8.83 -5.96 6.26
C LEU A 37 8.86 -4.44 6.39
N THR A 38 10.05 -3.85 6.48
CA THR A 38 10.24 -2.39 6.50
C THR A 38 10.47 -1.87 5.09
N HIS A 39 10.00 -0.66 4.80
CA HIS A 39 10.09 -0.06 3.47
C HIS A 39 10.56 1.40 3.55
N PRO A 40 11.48 1.85 2.66
CA PRO A 40 12.21 3.11 2.81
C PRO A 40 11.38 4.37 2.52
N PHE A 41 10.20 4.25 1.92
CA PHE A 41 9.36 5.41 1.57
C PHE A 41 7.86 5.16 1.78
N LEU A 42 7.47 4.03 2.37
CA LEU A 42 6.08 3.64 2.45
C LEU A 42 5.76 2.90 3.76
N ASN A 43 4.65 3.24 4.37
CA ASN A 43 4.05 2.53 5.49
C ASN A 43 2.66 2.10 5.06
N ALA A 44 2.42 0.80 4.98
CA ALA A 44 1.26 0.24 4.28
C ALA A 44 0.61 -0.88 5.05
N ARG A 45 -0.70 -1.07 4.80
CA ARG A 45 -1.46 -2.21 5.27
C ARG A 45 -2.33 -2.75 4.13
N ALA A 46 -2.03 -3.95 3.68
CA ALA A 46 -2.90 -4.69 2.78
C ALA A 46 -4.17 -5.13 3.53
N LEU A 47 -5.31 -5.02 2.86
CA LEU A 47 -6.62 -5.40 3.38
C LEU A 47 -7.23 -6.59 2.62
N ASP A 48 -6.70 -6.90 1.43
CA ASP A 48 -7.15 -8.02 0.61
C ASP A 48 -5.97 -8.85 0.07
N ALA A 49 -5.89 -10.11 0.50
CA ALA A 49 -4.87 -11.07 0.10
C ALA A 49 -4.83 -11.30 -1.42
N ARG A 50 -5.96 -11.18 -2.12
CA ARG A 50 -6.07 -11.44 -3.56
C ARG A 50 -5.24 -10.48 -4.40
N HIS A 51 -4.99 -9.28 -3.87
CA HIS A 51 -4.21 -8.25 -4.57
C HIS A 51 -2.76 -8.15 -4.09
N GLU A 52 -2.37 -8.81 -3.00
CA GLU A 52 -1.03 -8.65 -2.40
C GLU A 52 0.11 -8.95 -3.35
N HIS A 53 -0.02 -10.00 -4.17
CA HIS A 53 1.04 -10.35 -5.11
C HIS A 53 1.27 -9.22 -6.13
N GLN A 54 0.19 -8.68 -6.71
CA GLN A 54 0.26 -7.59 -7.67
C GLN A 54 0.73 -6.29 -6.99
N LEU A 55 0.16 -5.94 -5.84
CA LEU A 55 0.56 -4.75 -5.06
C LEU A 55 2.03 -4.80 -4.67
N GLY A 56 2.53 -5.95 -4.21
CA GLY A 56 3.92 -6.15 -3.86
C GLY A 56 4.86 -6.08 -5.06
N THR A 57 4.42 -6.55 -6.24
CA THR A 57 5.18 -6.42 -7.48
C THR A 57 5.27 -4.96 -7.94
N LEU A 58 4.16 -4.21 -7.88
CA LEU A 58 4.16 -2.78 -8.18
C LEU A 58 5.06 -2.00 -7.21
N LEU A 59 4.97 -2.30 -5.91
CA LEU A 59 5.78 -1.66 -4.88
C LEU A 59 7.28 -1.91 -5.08
N ARG A 60 7.68 -3.14 -5.39
CA ARG A 60 9.08 -3.49 -5.68
C ARG A 60 9.62 -2.82 -6.95
N ALA A 61 8.74 -2.50 -7.90
CA ALA A 61 9.11 -1.75 -9.11
C ALA A 61 9.17 -0.23 -8.88
N SER A 62 8.72 0.26 -7.72
CA SER A 62 8.64 1.68 -7.41
C SER A 62 9.91 2.20 -6.73
N THR A 63 10.27 3.44 -7.07
CA THR A 63 11.40 4.15 -6.44
C THR A 63 10.97 5.24 -5.46
N SER A 64 9.67 5.60 -5.45
CA SER A 64 9.08 6.58 -4.54
C SER A 64 7.59 6.33 -4.34
N ALA A 65 6.98 7.00 -3.35
CA ALA A 65 5.53 6.91 -3.12
C ALA A 65 4.73 7.43 -4.33
N ASP A 66 5.19 8.50 -4.98
CA ASP A 66 4.56 9.04 -6.18
C ASP A 66 4.66 8.06 -7.36
N ASP A 67 5.80 7.40 -7.52
CA ASP A 67 5.96 6.36 -8.55
C ASP A 67 5.06 5.16 -8.29
N PHE A 68 4.87 4.79 -7.02
CA PHE A 68 3.94 3.76 -6.62
C PHE A 68 2.48 4.14 -6.91
N ILE A 69 2.05 5.36 -6.58
CA ILE A 69 0.72 5.87 -6.90
C ILE A 69 0.48 5.85 -8.42
N ARG A 70 1.46 6.30 -9.20
CA ARG A 70 1.38 6.28 -10.67
C ARG A 70 1.17 4.86 -11.20
N ARG A 71 1.99 3.90 -10.75
CA ARG A 71 1.90 2.48 -11.15
C ARG A 71 0.60 1.81 -10.71
N LEU A 72 0.08 2.15 -9.53
CA LEU A 72 -1.23 1.69 -9.06
C LEU A 72 -2.34 2.14 -10.02
N ARG A 73 -2.34 3.43 -10.40
CA ARG A 73 -3.32 3.98 -11.35
C ARG A 73 -3.20 3.35 -12.73
N GLU A 74 -1.99 3.14 -13.22
CA GLU A 74 -1.74 2.44 -14.50
C GLU A 74 -2.20 0.98 -14.49
N ALA A 75 -2.12 0.31 -13.34
CA ALA A 75 -2.67 -1.03 -13.13
C ALA A 75 -4.21 -1.04 -12.92
N GLY A 76 -4.86 0.13 -12.98
CA GLY A 76 -6.30 0.31 -12.87
C GLY A 76 -6.81 0.30 -11.42
N TYR A 77 -5.95 0.51 -10.42
CA TYR A 77 -6.42 0.80 -9.07
C TYR A 77 -6.85 2.25 -8.98
N GLU A 78 -7.89 2.51 -8.20
CA GLU A 78 -8.26 3.85 -7.83
C GLU A 78 -7.51 4.22 -6.54
N VAL A 79 -6.86 5.40 -6.53
CA VAL A 79 -6.07 5.88 -5.40
C VAL A 79 -6.61 7.23 -4.96
N ARG A 80 -7.17 7.27 -3.75
CA ARG A 80 -7.74 8.47 -3.13
C ARG A 80 -6.89 8.89 -1.95
N ARG A 81 -6.60 10.19 -1.86
CA ARG A 81 -6.03 10.76 -0.64
C ARG A 81 -7.15 10.91 0.38
N GLU A 82 -6.94 10.43 1.59
CA GLU A 82 -7.83 10.71 2.71
C GLU A 82 -7.64 12.18 3.09
N THR A 83 -8.54 13.03 2.61
CA THR A 83 -8.77 14.35 3.19
C THR A 83 -9.57 14.13 4.44
N SER A 84 -8.92 14.18 5.61
CA SER A 84 -9.63 14.24 6.89
C SER A 84 -10.57 15.44 6.87
N ALA A 85 -11.84 15.22 6.56
CA ALA A 85 -12.91 16.16 6.88
C ALA A 85 -13.08 16.03 8.40
N ARG A 86 -12.55 17.01 9.14
CA ARG A 86 -12.94 17.27 10.52
C ARG A 86 -14.35 17.85 10.54
#